data_AF-A0A1G9QX22-F1
#
_entry.id   AF-A0A1G9QX22-F1
#
_cell.length_a   1.000
_cell.length_b   1.000
_cell.length_c   1.000
_cell.angle_alpha   90.00
_cell.angle_beta   90.00
_cell.angle_gamma   90.00
#
_symmetry.space_group_name_H-M   'P 1'
#
loop_
_entity.id
_entity.type
_entity.pdbx_description
1 polymer ?
#
loop_
_entity_poly.entity_id
_entity_poly.type
_entity_poly.pdbx_seq_one_letter_code
_entity_poly.pdbx_strand_id
1 'polypeptide(L)' 'MMMAIYMNQLVTKGVRGMHKWLIAYVKQFDKDFPITAVADHTEYEIVRIIQTCCLTNTAYSTGTSTPSGT' A
#
# COMPACT_ATOMS: atom_id res chain seq x y z
N MET A 1 1.72 -0.06 -18.26
CA MET A 1 1.71 1.43 -18.38
C MET A 1 0.44 2.10 -17.86
N MET A 2 -0.77 1.51 -17.99
CA MET A 2 -2.03 2.13 -17.54
C MET A 2 -2.14 2.35 -16.02
N MET A 3 -1.51 1.49 -15.20
CA MET A 3 -1.52 1.60 -13.73
C MET A 3 -0.63 2.73 -13.20
N ALA A 4 0.54 2.97 -13.79
CA ALA A 4 1.42 4.08 -13.40
C ALA A 4 0.78 5.44 -13.68
N ILE A 5 0.02 5.56 -14.78
CA ILE A 5 -0.74 6.78 -15.10
C ILE A 5 -1.89 6.97 -14.10
N TYR A 6 -2.58 5.89 -13.72
CA TYR A 6 -3.64 5.94 -12.70
C TYR A 6 -3.10 6.36 -11.32
N MET A 7 -1.95 5.82 -10.91
CA MET A 7 -1.26 6.20 -9.67
C MET A 7 -0.87 7.69 -9.67
N ASN A 8 -0.28 8.19 -10.77
CA ASN A 8 0.04 9.61 -10.91
C ASN A 8 -1.20 10.50 -10.91
N GLN A 9 -2.33 10.04 -11.47
CA GLN A 9 -3.63 10.73 -11.41
C GLN A 9 -4.21 10.75 -9.98
N LEU A 10 -4.05 9.69 -9.19
CA LEU A 10 -4.48 9.66 -7.79
C LEU A 10 -3.66 10.64 -6.94
N VAL A 11 -2.35 10.71 -7.17
CA VAL A 11 -1.44 11.67 -6.51
C VAL A 11 -1.78 13.11 -6.92
N THR A 12 -1.99 13.38 -8.20
CA THR A 12 -2.28 14.74 -8.71
C THR A 12 -3.70 15.23 -8.45
N LYS A 13 -4.70 14.35 -8.37
CA LYS A 13 -6.09 14.72 -8.03
C LYS A 13 -6.33 14.94 -6.53
N GLY A 14 -5.29 14.89 -5.70
CA GLY A 14 -5.43 15.09 -4.25
C GLY A 14 -6.36 14.06 -3.62
N VAL A 15 -6.30 12.80 -4.09
CA VAL A 15 -7.05 11.71 -3.47
C VAL A 15 -6.40 11.40 -2.11
N ARG A 16 -6.97 11.99 -1.06
CA ARG A 16 -6.51 11.86 0.33
C ARG A 16 -7.06 10.64 1.06
N GLY A 17 -8.02 9.92 0.46
CA GLY A 17 -8.71 8.83 1.15
C GLY A 17 -7.98 7.50 1.06
N MET A 18 -7.64 6.93 2.22
CA MET A 18 -7.08 5.57 2.39
C MET A 18 -7.78 4.52 1.52
N HIS A 19 -9.10 4.57 1.42
CA HIS A 19 -9.91 3.63 0.62
C HIS A 19 -9.45 3.51 -0.84
N LYS A 20 -9.11 4.62 -1.51
CA LYS A 20 -8.76 4.57 -2.94
C LYS A 20 -7.38 3.95 -3.15
N TRP A 21 -6.47 4.17 -2.21
CA TRP A 21 -5.16 3.53 -2.19
C TRP A 21 -5.26 2.04 -1.90
N LEU A 22 -6.14 1.62 -0.98
CA LEU A 22 -6.43 0.21 -0.74
C LEU A 22 -6.94 -0.49 -2.01
N ILE A 23 -7.91 0.10 -2.74
CA ILE A 23 -8.38 -0.46 -4.01
C ILE A 23 -7.24 -0.57 -5.03
N ALA A 24 -6.40 0.46 -5.12
CA ALA A 24 -5.28 0.47 -6.06
C ALA A 24 -4.27 -0.64 -5.73
N TYR A 25 -4.00 -0.87 -4.45
CA TYR A 25 -3.16 -1.96 -3.96
C TYR A 25 -3.76 -3.33 -4.31
N VAL A 26 -5.05 -3.55 -4.04
CA VAL A 26 -5.75 -4.80 -4.39
C VAL A 26 -5.68 -5.05 -5.88
N LYS A 27 -5.93 -4.04 -6.72
CA LYS A 27 -5.84 -4.20 -8.19
C LYS A 27 -4.42 -4.49 -8.68
N GLN A 28 -3.40 -4.04 -7.96
CA GLN A 28 -2.01 -4.19 -8.38
C GLN A 28 -1.41 -5.53 -7.95
N PHE A 29 -1.77 -6.02 -6.75
CA PHE A 29 -1.18 -7.21 -6.15
C PHE A 29 -2.15 -8.40 -6.08
N ASP A 30 -3.41 -8.20 -6.48
CA ASP A 30 -4.52 -9.16 -6.36
C ASP A 30 -4.70 -9.69 -4.92
N LYS A 31 -4.43 -8.83 -3.94
CA LYS A 31 -4.39 -9.16 -2.51
C LYS A 31 -4.87 -8.01 -1.65
N ASP A 32 -5.56 -8.35 -0.56
CA ASP A 32 -5.91 -7.39 0.49
C ASP A 32 -4.67 -6.85 1.21
N PHE A 33 -4.71 -5.57 1.53
CA PHE A 33 -3.68 -4.93 2.34
C PHE A 33 -3.91 -5.27 3.81
N PRO A 34 -2.88 -5.73 4.56
CA PRO A 34 -3.05 -6.16 5.95
C PRO A 34 -3.16 -4.95 6.90
N ILE A 35 -4.36 -4.37 7.00
CA ILE A 35 -4.63 -3.19 7.85
C ILE A 35 -4.30 -3.48 9.33
N THR A 36 -4.54 -4.69 9.80
CA THR A 36 -4.24 -5.10 11.18
C THR A 36 -2.75 -5.04 11.52
N ALA A 37 -1.87 -5.20 10.53
CA ALA A 37 -0.43 -5.13 10.74
C ALA A 37 0.12 -3.70 10.80
N VAL A 38 -0.71 -2.73 10.42
CA VAL A 38 -0.39 -1.30 10.50
C VAL A 38 -1.38 -0.56 11.39
N ALA A 39 -2.05 -1.27 12.30
CA ALA A 39 -3.08 -0.70 13.16
C ALA A 39 -2.53 0.40 14.09
N ASP A 40 -1.23 0.35 14.40
CA ASP A 40 -0.53 1.36 15.20
C ASP A 40 -0.18 2.64 14.41
N HIS A 41 -0.36 2.62 13.09
CA HIS A 41 -0.06 3.75 12.22
C HIS A 41 -1.28 4.63 11.99
N THR A 42 -1.03 5.93 11.82
CA THR A 42 -2.07 6.90 11.44
C THR A 42 -2.52 6.67 10.00
N GLU A 43 -3.73 7.15 9.64
CA GLU A 43 -4.25 7.04 8.26
C GLU A 43 -3.25 7.58 7.22
N TYR A 44 -2.58 8.69 7.55
CA TYR A 44 -1.57 9.30 6.69
C TYR A 44 -0.37 8.37 6.45
N GLU A 45 0.13 7.73 7.50
CA GLU A 45 1.24 6.77 7.42
C GLU A 45 0.83 5.53 6.63
N ILE A 46 -0.38 5.01 6.85
CA ILE A 46 -0.89 3.85 6.11
C ILE A 46 -0.99 4.18 4.61
N VAL A 47 -1.51 5.35 4.26
CA VAL A 47 -1.53 5.81 2.85
C VAL A 47 -0.13 5.87 2.26
N ARG A 48 0.86 6.38 3.00
CA ARG A 48 2.27 6.43 2.58
C ARG A 48 2.86 5.04 2.36
N ILE A 49 2.56 4.09 3.24
CA ILE A 49 3.00 2.69 3.09
C ILE A 49 2.42 2.10 1.80
N ILE A 50 1.11 2.22 1.60
CA ILE A 50 0.43 1.70 0.41
C ILE A 50 0.98 2.36 -0.87
N GLN A 51 1.20 3.67 -0.85
CA GLN A 51 1.82 4.41 -1.94
C GLN A 51 3.20 3.85 -2.28
N THR A 52 4.07 3.66 -1.28
CA THR A 52 5.41 3.10 -1.50
C THR A 52 5.33 1.70 -2.10
N CYS A 53 4.45 0.84 -1.58
CA CYS A 53 4.25 -0.50 -2.14
C CYS A 53 3.84 -0.44 -3.62
N CYS A 54 2.85 0.39 -3.95
CA CYS A 54 2.37 0.53 -5.32
C CYS A 54 3.45 1.13 -6.26
N LEU A 55 4.20 2.13 -5.81
CA LEU A 55 5.26 2.79 -6.58
C LEU A 55 6.46 1.87 -6.84
N THR A 56 6.85 1.06 -5.84
CA THR A 56 7.95 0.10 -5.93
C THR A 56 7.53 -1.25 -6.50
N ASN A 57 6.25 -1.40 -6.85
CA ASN A 57 5.65 -2.67 -7.28
C ASN A 57 5.96 -3.83 -6.30
N THR A 58 6.08 -3.53 -5.01
CA THR A 58 6.41 -4.50 -3.97
C THR A 58 5.24 -4.60 -3.00
N ALA A 59 4.63 -5.78 -2.91
CA ALA A 59 3.57 -6.04 -1.95
C ALA A 59 4.09 -5.83 -0.53
N TYR A 60 3.25 -5.23 0.33
CA TYR A 60 3.54 -5.11 1.74
C TYR A 60 3.71 -6.51 2.33
N SER A 61 4.94 -6.80 2.73
CA SER A 61 5.26 -7.99 3.50
C SER A 61 5.38 -7.55 4.94
N THR A 62 4.50 -8.04 5.81
CA THR A 62 4.76 -8.05 7.24
C THR A 62 5.94 -8.97 7.41
N GLY A 63 7.14 -8.40 7.36
CA GLY A 63 8.34 -9.07 7.82
C GLY A 63 8.14 -9.38 9.28
N THR A 64 7.48 -10.51 9.59
CA THR A 64 7.92 -11.33 10.69
C THR A 64 9.35 -11.70 10.33
N SER A 65 10.27 -10.80 10.71
CA SER A 65 11.51 -11.23 11.32
C SER A 65 11.11 -11.99 12.58
N THR A 66 10.47 -13.15 12.43
CA THR A 66 10.71 -14.24 13.35
C THR A 66 12.14 -14.63 12.98
N PRO A 67 13.15 -14.38 13.82
CA PRO A 67 14.38 -15.13 13.72
C PRO A 67 14.00 -16.60 13.96
N SER A 68 13.60 -17.30 12.90
CA SER A 68 13.59 -18.74 12.86
C SER A 68 15.00 -19.18 12.51
N GLY A 69 15.68 -19.77 13.48
CA GLY A 69 17.03 -20.34 13.38
C GLY A 69 18.06 -19.47 14.09
N THR A 70 18.81 -19.94 15.08
CA THR A 70 19.12 -21.31 15.52
C THR A 70 19.49 -21.29 17.00
#